data_AF-A0A1H7MWP7-F1
#
_entry.id   AF-A0A1H7MWP7-F1
#
_cell.length_a   1.000
_cell.length_b   1.000
_cell.length_c   1.000
_cell.angle_alpha   90.00
_cell.angle_beta   90.00
_cell.angle_gamma   90.00
#
_symmetry.space_group_name_H-M   'P 1'
#
loop_
_entity.id
_entity.type
_entity.pdbx_description
1 polymer ?
#
loop_
_entity_poly.entity_id
_entity_poly.type
_entity_poly.pdbx_seq_one_letter_code
_entity_poly.pdbx_strand_id
1 'polypeptide(L)'
;MISEEHLAKLSAPIKRIVDEELASGNIVKETYISKADGRIFVFLKYRFTAKHDCDADYLVIDDRHYWYAEYSDSKCTVACGFDELKAKS
;
A
#
# COMPACT_ATOMS: atom_id res chain seq x y z
N MET A 1 6.60 11.06 -4.73
CA MET A 1 7.02 11.84 -3.52
C MET A 1 6.31 11.27 -2.30
N ILE A 2 6.91 11.23 -1.12
CA ILE A 2 6.24 10.76 0.11
C ILE A 2 5.73 11.99 0.86
N SER A 3 4.44 12.02 1.18
CA SER A 3 3.79 13.07 1.96
C SER A 3 3.25 12.50 3.27
N GLU A 4 3.69 13.07 4.40
CA GLU A 4 3.20 12.72 5.74
C GLU A 4 1.72 13.06 5.91
N GLU A 5 1.24 14.11 5.25
CA GLU A 5 -0.18 14.48 5.26
C GLU A 5 -1.05 13.38 4.64
N HIS A 6 -0.57 12.75 3.56
CA HIS A 6 -1.30 11.65 2.92
C HIS A 6 -1.38 10.44 3.86
N LEU A 7 -0.27 10.11 4.53
CA LEU A 7 -0.22 9.00 5.48
C LEU A 7 -1.10 9.25 6.72
N ALA A 8 -1.19 10.50 7.19
CA ALA A 8 -2.04 10.87 8.32
C ALA A 8 -3.55 10.78 8.00
N LYS A 9 -3.94 10.81 6.72
CA LYS A 9 -5.33 10.77 6.27
C LYS A 9 -5.81 9.38 5.85
N LEU A 10 -4.96 8.34 5.98
CA LEU A 10 -5.34 6.97 5.67
C LEU A 10 -6.50 6.51 6.55
N SER A 11 -7.40 5.72 5.97
CA SER A 11 -8.39 4.98 6.73
C SER A 11 -7.73 4.00 7.71
N ALA A 12 -8.43 3.65 8.78
CA ALA A 12 -7.87 2.76 9.80
C ALA A 12 -7.42 1.38 9.23
N PRO A 13 -8.19 0.70 8.35
CA PRO A 13 -7.76 -0.56 7.76
C PRO A 13 -6.48 -0.40 6.92
N ILE A 14 -6.44 0.59 6.03
CA ILE A 14 -5.28 0.80 5.14
C ILE A 14 -4.05 1.25 5.93
N LYS A 15 -4.23 2.13 6.93
CA LYS A 15 -3.13 2.56 7.80
C LYS A 15 -2.49 1.36 8.52
N ARG A 16 -3.32 0.44 9.03
CA ARG A 16 -2.84 -0.76 9.71
C ARG A 16 -1.96 -1.62 8.79
N ILE A 17 -2.40 -1.86 7.56
CA ILE A 17 -1.61 -2.62 6.56
C ILE A 17 -0.27 -1.92 6.30
N VAL A 18 -0.29 -0.61 6.08
CA VAL A 18 0.95 0.16 5.84
C VAL A 18 1.89 0.06 7.04
N ASP A 19 1.38 0.23 8.27
CA ASP A 19 2.19 0.13 9.49
C ASP A 19 2.81 -1.28 9.65
N GLU A 20 2.02 -2.34 9.43
CA GLU A 20 2.48 -3.74 9.52
C GLU A 20 3.54 -4.08 8.45
N GLU A 21 3.36 -3.60 7.23
CA GLU A 21 4.31 -3.76 6.14
C GLU A 21 5.62 -3.00 6.41
N LEU A 22 5.53 -1.76 6.91
CA LEU A 22 6.71 -0.98 7.31
C LEU A 22 7.45 -1.64 8.48
N ALA A 23 6.72 -2.18 9.47
CA ALA A 23 7.30 -2.94 10.57
C ALA A 23 8.01 -4.22 10.09
N SER A 24 7.52 -4.81 8.99
CA SER A 24 8.13 -5.97 8.33
C SER A 24 9.33 -5.62 7.44
N GLY A 25 9.68 -4.33 7.33
CA GLY A 25 10.81 -3.83 6.55
C GLY A 25 10.48 -3.42 5.12
N ASN A 26 9.20 -3.39 4.74
CA ASN A 26 8.75 -2.78 3.49
C ASN A 26 8.98 -1.26 3.54
N ILE A 27 8.88 -0.60 2.38
CA ILE A 27 9.20 0.82 2.25
C ILE A 27 8.12 1.48 1.40
N VAL A 28 7.57 2.60 1.86
CA VAL A 28 6.74 3.46 1.02
C VAL A 28 7.64 4.09 -0.06
N LYS A 29 7.36 3.76 -1.32
CA LYS A 29 8.01 4.34 -2.50
C LYS A 29 7.41 5.69 -2.84
N GLU A 30 6.10 5.82 -2.73
CA GLU A 30 5.35 7.02 -3.11
C GLU A 30 3.99 7.10 -2.43
N THR A 31 3.49 8.33 -2.22
CA THR A 31 2.08 8.57 -1.92
C THR A 31 1.48 9.56 -2.91
N TYR A 32 0.18 9.43 -3.17
CA TYR A 32 -0.55 10.26 -4.13
C TYR A 32 -1.98 10.50 -3.66
N ILE A 33 -2.54 11.66 -3.98
CA ILE A 33 -3.98 11.93 -3.83
C ILE A 33 -4.56 12.18 -5.21
N SER A 34 -5.54 11.35 -5.57
CA SER A 34 -6.27 11.50 -6.82
C SER A 34 -7.02 12.83 -6.85
N LYS A 35 -6.82 13.58 -7.92
CA LYS A 35 -7.54 14.85 -8.14
C LYS A 35 -9.01 14.64 -8.54
N ALA A 36 -9.37 13.44 -8.99
CA ALA A 36 -10.72 13.16 -9.49
C ALA A 36 -11.71 12.92 -8.34
N ASP A 37 -11.29 12.17 -7.32
CA ASP A 37 -12.15 11.68 -6.24
C ASP A 37 -11.54 11.88 -4.83
N GLY A 38 -10.33 12.43 -4.74
CA GLY A 38 -9.64 12.62 -3.46
C GLY A 38 -9.10 11.34 -2.84
N ARG A 39 -9.14 10.20 -3.55
CA ARG A 39 -8.64 8.91 -3.04
C ARG A 39 -7.14 8.99 -2.78
N ILE A 40 -6.72 8.45 -1.65
CA ILE A 40 -5.32 8.41 -1.22
C ILE A 40 -4.71 7.08 -1.65
N PHE A 41 -3.56 7.15 -2.32
CA PHE A 41 -2.78 6.01 -2.76
C PHE A 41 -1.44 5.96 -2.02
N VAL A 42 -1.07 4.78 -1.57
CA VAL A 42 0.24 4.48 -1.01
C VAL A 42 0.85 3.35 -1.82
N PHE A 43 2.05 3.58 -2.37
CA PHE A 43 2.78 2.59 -3.14
C PHE A 43 3.95 2.06 -2.33
N LEU A 44 3.92 0.78 -2.01
CA LEU A 44 5.01 0.06 -1.36
C LEU A 44 6.01 -0.43 -2.41
N LYS A 45 7.30 -0.45 -2.03
CA LYS A 45 8.38 -0.90 -2.90
C LYS A 45 8.32 -2.40 -3.18
N TYR A 46 8.12 -3.19 -2.13
CA TYR A 46 8.10 -4.65 -2.20
C TYR A 46 6.68 -5.19 -2.14
N ARG A 47 6.49 -6.44 -2.58
CA ARG A 47 5.25 -7.22 -2.37
C ARG A 47 4.84 -7.20 -0.91
N PHE A 48 3.54 -7.31 -0.66
CA PHE A 48 3.02 -7.54 0.69
C PHE A 48 3.69 -8.76 1.30
N THR A 49 4.15 -8.63 2.55
CA THR A 49 4.87 -9.72 3.23
C THR A 49 3.94 -10.86 3.64
N ALA A 50 2.64 -10.56 3.81
CA ALA A 50 1.59 -11.52 4.08
C ALA A 50 0.22 -11.03 3.58
N LYS A 51 -0.79 -11.91 3.63
CA LYS A 51 -2.19 -11.49 3.49
C LYS A 51 -2.66 -10.90 4.82
N HIS A 52 -3.24 -9.70 4.76
CA HIS A 52 -3.74 -8.97 5.91
C HIS A 52 -5.23 -9.27 6.12
N ASP A 53 -5.59 -9.68 7.33
CA ASP A 53 -7.00 -9.87 7.71
C ASP A 53 -7.58 -8.53 8.19
N CYS A 54 -8.29 -7.87 7.29
CA CYS A 54 -8.78 -6.50 7.51
C CYS A 54 -10.02 -6.20 6.66
N ASP A 55 -10.70 -5.10 7.02
CA ASP A 55 -11.87 -4.59 6.30
C ASP A 55 -11.44 -3.74 5.09
N ALA A 56 -10.69 -4.35 4.18
CA ALA A 56 -10.28 -3.78 2.91
C ALA A 56 -10.25 -4.86 1.84
N ASP A 57 -10.69 -4.51 0.63
CA ASP A 57 -10.76 -5.43 -0.49
C ASP A 57 -9.37 -5.69 -1.05
N TYR A 58 -8.97 -6.97 -1.08
CA TYR A 58 -7.70 -7.41 -1.65
C TYR A 58 -7.86 -7.86 -3.11
N LEU A 59 -7.00 -7.33 -3.99
CA LEU A 59 -6.96 -7.72 -5.40
C LEU A 59 -5.52 -7.89 -5.89
N VAL A 60 -5.27 -8.96 -6.64
CA VAL A 60 -4.04 -9.13 -7.42
C VAL A 60 -4.26 -8.49 -8.79
N ILE A 61 -3.43 -7.51 -9.13
CA ILE A 61 -3.47 -6.78 -10.41
C ILE A 61 -2.50 -7.42 -11.41
N ASP A 62 -1.30 -7.80 -10.95
CA ASP A 62 -0.22 -8.41 -11.74
C ASP A 62 0.11 -7.66 -13.05
N ASP A 63 0.09 -6.32 -13.03
CA ASP A 63 0.45 -5.49 -14.18
C ASP A 63 1.75 -4.73 -13.93
N ARG A 64 2.78 -5.01 -14.74
CA ARG A 64 4.12 -4.40 -14.62
C ARG A 64 4.15 -2.89 -14.90
N HIS A 65 3.13 -2.34 -15.57
CA HIS A 65 3.00 -0.89 -15.74
C HIS A 65 2.44 -0.21 -14.49
N TYR A 66 1.81 -0.99 -13.61
CA TYR A 66 1.20 -0.52 -12.37
C TYR A 66 1.88 -1.16 -11.16
N TRP A 67 1.25 -2.17 -10.56
CA TRP A 67 1.68 -2.84 -9.34
C TRP A 67 1.18 -4.28 -9.31
N TYR A 68 1.68 -5.05 -8.34
CA TYR A 68 1.40 -6.47 -8.25
C TYR A 68 0.05 -6.75 -7.59
N ALA A 69 -0.22 -6.14 -6.44
CA ALA A 69 -1.47 -6.32 -5.71
C ALA A 69 -1.83 -5.05 -4.92
N GLU A 70 -3.08 -4.96 -4.49
CA GLU A 70 -3.58 -3.85 -3.68
C GLU A 70 -4.57 -4.30 -2.60
N TYR A 71 -4.65 -3.50 -1.55
CA TYR A 71 -5.81 -3.41 -0.68
C TYR A 71 -6.48 -2.06 -0.89
N SER A 72 -7.80 -2.04 -1.01
CA SER A 72 -8.55 -0.81 -1.20
C SER A 72 -9.82 -0.77 -0.37
N ASP A 73 -10.23 0.44 0.00
CA ASP A 73 -11.55 0.73 0.54
C ASP A 73 -12.18 1.91 -0.21
N SER A 74 -13.28 2.44 0.32
CA SER A 74 -14.00 3.59 -0.27
C SER A 74 -13.16 4.87 -0.43
N LYS A 75 -12.03 5.02 0.28
CA LYS A 75 -11.24 6.27 0.35
C LYS A 75 -9.75 6.09 0.09
N CYS A 76 -9.20 4.91 0.28
CA CYS A 76 -7.76 4.67 0.32
C CYS A 76 -7.39 3.38 -0.40
N THR A 77 -6.21 3.38 -1.02
CA THR A 77 -5.60 2.21 -1.65
C THR A 77 -4.14 2.12 -1.23
N VAL A 78 -3.72 0.94 -0.78
CA VAL A 78 -2.30 0.60 -0.67
C VAL A 78 -1.97 -0.47 -1.71
N ALA A 79 -0.96 -0.21 -2.52
CA ALA A 79 -0.51 -1.07 -3.60
C ALA A 79 0.95 -1.49 -3.38
N CYS A 80 1.33 -2.70 -3.79
CA CYS A 80 2.67 -3.24 -3.60
C CYS A 80 3.40 -3.49 -4.93
N GLY A 81 4.72 -3.26 -4.94
CA GLY A 81 5.57 -3.57 -6.08
C GLY A 81 5.76 -5.08 -6.32
N PHE A 82 6.58 -5.40 -7.32
CA PHE A 82 6.85 -6.79 -7.74
C PHE A 82 8.04 -7.43 -7.00
N ASP A 83 8.92 -6.61 -6.42
CA ASP A 83 10.10 -7.11 -5.74
C ASP A 83 9.73 -7.78 -4.42
N GLU A 84 10.35 -8.90 -4.08
CA GLU A 84 10.15 -9.56 -2.79
C GLU A 84 11.14 -9.07 -1.74
N LEU A 85 10.67 -8.91 -0.51
CA LEU A 85 11.54 -8.55 0.59
C LEU A 85 12.44 -9.74 0.91
N LYS A 86 13.75 -9.59 0.70
CA LYS A 86 14.69 -10.64 1.08
C LYS A 86 14.71 -10.76 2.60
N ALA A 87 14.43 -11.96 3.11
CA ALA A 87 14.65 -12.26 4.52
C ALA A 87 16.11 -11.93 4.88
N LYS A 88 16.33 -11.14 5.93
CA LYS A 88 17.67 -10.94 6.46
C LYS A 88 18.18 -12.28 6.98
N SER A 89 19.20 -12.81 6.30
CA SER A 89 19.98 -13.97 6.72
C SER A 89 20.74 -13.68 8.02
#